data_AF-A0A5I9C695-F1
#
_entry.id   AF-A0A5I9C695-F1
#
_cell.length_a   1.000
_cell.length_b   1.000
_cell.length_c   1.000
_cell.angle_alpha   90.00
_cell.angle_beta   90.00
_cell.angle_gamma   90.00
#
_symmetry.space_group_name_H-M   'P 1'
#
loop_
_entity.id
_entity.type
_entity.pdbx_description
1 polymer ?
#
loop_
_entity_poly.entity_id
_entity_poly.type
_entity_poly.pdbx_seq_one_letter_code
_entity_poly.pdbx_strand_id
1 'polypeptide(L)'
;MKHKFTFERLIAIKKELSIQDKEIVFFSMHDLTRRGVNPIWIDTLAELESVMIDDEYYIALNIITTKGKKKFFKGMLVSCLKNDLLRFLNEEFCAETGCSRPFIISPLFSIRPKYVISITEEAGIRYYICDDCASNP
;
A
#
# COMPACT_ATOMS: atom_id res chain seq x y z
N MET A 1 -4.07 -15.81 -17.89
CA MET A 1 -2.71 -15.41 -17.43
C MET A 1 -2.89 -14.23 -16.49
N LYS A 2 -2.32 -14.24 -15.28
CA LYS A 2 -2.37 -13.06 -14.39
C LYS A 2 -1.42 -11.97 -14.93
N HIS A 3 -1.89 -10.74 -15.09
CA HIS A 3 -1.10 -9.61 -15.63
C HIS A 3 0.08 -9.30 -14.70
N LYS A 4 1.34 -9.32 -15.15
CA LYS A 4 2.51 -9.10 -14.29
C LYS A 4 2.54 -7.65 -13.83
N PHE A 5 2.21 -7.41 -12.56
CA PHE A 5 2.11 -6.09 -11.98
C PHE A 5 3.51 -5.55 -11.64
N THR A 6 3.88 -4.41 -12.24
CA THR A 6 5.13 -3.68 -11.98
C THR A 6 4.83 -2.19 -11.80
N PHE A 7 5.64 -1.47 -11.01
CA PHE A 7 5.53 -0.01 -10.91
C PHE A 7 6.24 0.73 -12.05
N GLU A 8 6.53 0.07 -13.18
CA GLU A 8 7.27 0.69 -14.29
C GLU A 8 6.47 1.84 -14.95
N ARG A 9 5.13 1.72 -14.96
CA ARG A 9 4.21 2.72 -15.52
C ARG A 9 3.75 3.77 -14.52
N LEU A 10 4.01 3.54 -13.23
CA LEU A 10 3.69 4.53 -12.21
C LEU A 10 4.69 5.68 -12.35
N ILE A 11 4.19 6.89 -12.62
CA ILE A 11 4.97 8.12 -12.53
C ILE A 11 5.23 8.37 -11.03
N ALA A 12 6.16 7.59 -10.49
CA ALA A 12 6.56 7.68 -9.11
C ALA A 12 7.54 8.84 -8.96
N ILE A 13 7.33 9.68 -7.95
CA ILE A 13 8.42 10.46 -7.38
C ILE A 13 9.33 9.41 -6.74
N LYS A 14 10.35 8.99 -7.48
CA LYS A 14 11.38 8.07 -6.99
C LYS A 14 12.22 8.82 -5.96
N LYS A 15 11.65 9.06 -4.78
CA LYS A 15 12.42 9.46 -3.62
C LYS A 15 13.28 8.25 -3.29
N GLU A 16 14.59 8.39 -3.47
CA GLU A 16 15.52 7.31 -3.19
C GLU A 16 15.59 7.09 -1.68
N LEU A 17 14.75 6.18 -1.19
CA LEU A 17 14.85 5.68 0.18
C LEU A 17 15.95 4.63 0.25
N SER A 18 16.74 4.68 1.31
CA SER A 18 17.71 3.63 1.63
C SER A 18 16.98 2.29 1.84
N ILE A 19 17.71 1.18 1.76
CA ILE A 19 17.13 -0.15 2.03
C ILE A 19 16.52 -0.18 3.44
N GLN A 20 17.22 0.37 4.43
CA GLN A 20 16.75 0.40 5.82
C GLN A 20 15.45 1.21 5.97
N ASP A 21 15.39 2.38 5.34
CA ASP A 21 14.18 3.22 5.39
C ASP A 21 12.99 2.54 4.71
N LYS A 22 13.22 1.85 3.59
CA LYS A 22 12.18 1.05 2.92
C LYS A 22 11.65 -0.05 3.83
N GLU A 23 12.51 -0.75 4.57
CA GLU A 23 12.06 -1.76 5.54
C GLU A 23 11.24 -1.12 6.67
N ILE A 24 11.70 0.01 7.23
CA ILE A 24 11.00 0.71 8.31
C ILE A 24 9.60 1.15 7.85
N VAL A 25 9.50 1.80 6.68
CA VAL A 25 8.22 2.25 6.11
C VAL A 25 7.33 1.05 5.82
N PHE A 26 7.86 0.03 5.14
CA PHE A 26 7.09 -1.17 4.80
C PHE A 26 6.55 -1.89 6.04
N PHE A 27 7.39 -2.16 7.03
CA PHE A 27 6.94 -2.86 8.24
C PHE A 27 6.00 -2.02 9.09
N SER A 28 6.09 -0.68 9.04
CA SER A 28 5.11 0.20 9.69
C SER A 28 3.73 0.10 9.03
N MET A 29 3.67 0.04 7.69
CA MET A 29 2.41 -0.20 6.97
C MET A 29 1.87 -1.61 7.22
N HIS A 30 2.71 -2.63 7.09
CA HIS A 30 2.32 -4.02 7.24
C HIS A 30 1.89 -4.35 8.68
N ASP A 31 2.47 -3.69 9.68
CA ASP A 31 2.06 -3.92 11.06
C ASP A 31 0.66 -3.35 11.35
N LEU A 32 0.24 -2.28 10.66
CA LEU A 32 -1.13 -1.79 10.75
C LEU A 32 -2.12 -2.78 10.12
N THR A 33 -1.80 -3.39 8.98
CA THR A 33 -2.69 -4.41 8.39
C THR A 33 -2.77 -5.69 9.24
N ARG A 34 -1.74 -5.97 10.05
CA ARG A 34 -1.72 -7.09 11.00
C ARG A 34 -2.49 -6.79 12.29
N ARG A 35 -2.40 -5.56 12.80
CA ARG A 35 -3.03 -5.14 14.05
C ARG A 35 -4.47 -4.66 13.87
N GLY A 36 -4.79 -4.11 12.70
CA GLY A 36 -6.11 -3.55 12.42
C GLY A 36 -7.19 -4.60 12.55
N VAL A 37 -8.10 -4.36 13.49
CA VAL A 37 -9.28 -5.19 13.72
C VAL A 37 -10.40 -4.63 12.86
N ASN A 38 -11.14 -5.49 12.15
CA ASN A 38 -12.28 -5.09 11.30
C ASN A 38 -11.94 -4.11 10.17
N PRO A 39 -11.19 -4.52 9.14
CA PRO A 39 -10.99 -3.67 7.97
C PRO A 39 -12.32 -3.28 7.32
N ILE A 40 -12.39 -2.05 6.83
CA ILE A 40 -13.49 -1.59 5.97
C ILE A 40 -13.23 -2.14 4.57
N TRP A 41 -14.24 -2.79 3.99
CA TRP A 41 -14.18 -3.26 2.61
C TRP A 41 -14.50 -2.12 1.66
N ILE A 42 -13.75 -2.04 0.57
CA ILE A 42 -13.91 -1.05 -0.49
C ILE A 42 -14.19 -1.83 -1.76
N ASP A 43 -15.34 -1.58 -2.38
CA ASP A 43 -15.83 -2.39 -3.50
C ASP A 43 -15.47 -1.76 -4.86
N THR A 44 -15.18 -0.46 -4.88
CA THR A 44 -14.90 0.28 -6.13
C THR A 44 -13.68 1.19 -6.02
N LEU A 45 -13.08 1.50 -7.17
CA LEU A 45 -12.00 2.50 -7.24
C LEU A 45 -12.49 3.91 -6.89
N ALA A 46 -13.77 4.22 -7.10
CA ALA A 46 -14.38 5.49 -6.69
C ALA A 46 -14.46 5.63 -5.16
N GLU A 47 -14.87 4.56 -4.47
CA GLU A 47 -14.82 4.51 -3.01
C GLU A 47 -13.38 4.60 -2.49
N LEU A 48 -12.43 3.92 -3.15
CA LEU A 48 -11.01 4.03 -2.82
C LEU A 48 -10.52 5.49 -2.93
N GLU A 49 -10.87 6.19 -4.01
CA GLU A 49 -10.53 7.61 -4.20
C GLU A 49 -11.09 8.49 -3.08
N SER A 50 -12.29 8.18 -2.58
CA SER A 50 -12.95 8.94 -1.51
C SER A 50 -12.27 8.80 -0.15
N VAL A 51 -11.66 7.64 0.14
CA VAL A 51 -10.90 7.42 1.38
C VAL A 51 -9.46 7.89 1.29
N MET A 52 -8.95 8.10 0.08
CA MET A 52 -7.61 8.64 -0.16
C MET A 52 -7.60 10.17 -0.02
N ILE A 53 -7.43 10.69 1.20
CA ILE A 53 -7.56 12.12 1.50
C ILE A 53 -6.27 12.94 1.39
N ASP A 54 -5.09 12.31 1.40
CA ASP A 54 -3.79 12.98 1.35
C ASP A 54 -3.31 13.13 -0.12
N ASP A 55 -2.35 14.02 -0.37
CA ASP A 55 -1.86 14.30 -1.73
C ASP A 55 -0.80 13.31 -2.22
N GLU A 56 -0.06 12.70 -1.30
CA GLU A 56 1.06 11.82 -1.60
C GLU A 56 0.95 10.49 -0.85
N TYR A 57 1.35 9.41 -1.54
CA TYR A 57 1.24 8.04 -1.03
C TYR A 57 2.54 7.26 -1.21
N TYR A 58 2.83 6.40 -0.24
CA TYR A 58 3.68 5.25 -0.42
C TYR A 58 2.87 4.10 -1.02
N ILE A 59 3.47 3.37 -1.96
CA ILE A 59 2.97 2.08 -2.44
C ILE A 59 4.10 1.06 -2.41
N ALA A 60 3.80 -0.14 -1.90
CA ALA A 60 4.75 -1.22 -1.79
C ALA A 60 4.14 -2.57 -2.18
N LEU A 61 4.88 -3.35 -2.98
CA LEU A 61 4.52 -4.75 -3.21
C LEU A 61 4.62 -5.52 -1.89
N ASN A 62 3.58 -6.27 -1.52
CA ASN A 62 3.52 -6.99 -0.25
C ASN A 62 4.34 -8.30 -0.32
N ILE A 63 5.66 -8.17 -0.44
CA ILE A 63 6.61 -9.27 -0.60
C ILE A 63 7.56 -9.29 0.61
N ILE A 64 7.30 -10.22 1.51
CA ILE A 64 8.13 -10.48 2.69
C ILE A 64 8.91 -11.77 2.44
N THR A 65 10.21 -11.72 2.69
CA THR A 65 11.04 -12.94 2.72
C THR A 65 11.50 -13.22 4.15
N THR A 66 11.69 -14.50 4.48
CA THR A 66 12.16 -14.93 5.79
C THR A 66 13.55 -15.56 5.68
N LYS A 67 14.45 -15.20 6.61
CA LYS A 67 15.73 -15.88 6.80
C LYS A 67 15.83 -16.26 8.28
N GLY A 68 15.62 -17.55 8.56
CA GLY A 68 15.41 -18.03 9.92
C GLY A 68 14.17 -17.37 10.55
N LYS A 69 14.31 -16.78 11.74
CA LYS A 69 13.23 -16.04 12.43
C LYS A 69 13.06 -14.58 11.98
N LYS A 70 13.97 -14.05 11.16
CA LYS A 70 13.94 -12.64 10.73
C LYS A 70 13.15 -12.49 9.43
N LYS A 71 12.29 -11.48 9.37
CA LYS A 71 11.54 -11.05 8.18
C LYS A 71 12.28 -9.88 7.53
N PHE A 72 12.32 -9.86 6.20
CA PHE A 72 12.96 -8.82 5.40
C PHE A 72 12.00 -8.35 4.31
N PHE A 73 12.02 -7.05 4.03
CA PHE A 73 11.30 -6.50 2.89
C PHE A 73 12.22 -6.52 1.67
N LYS A 74 11.81 -7.27 0.64
CA LYS A 74 12.52 -7.35 -0.65
C LYS A 74 11.69 -6.77 -1.81
N GLY A 75 10.54 -6.19 -1.48
CA GLY A 75 9.65 -5.60 -2.45
C GLY A 75 10.17 -4.26 -2.98
N MET A 76 9.49 -3.76 -4.00
CA MET A 76 9.65 -2.37 -4.42
C MET A 76 8.74 -1.50 -3.55
N LEU A 77 9.27 -0.38 -3.08
CA LEU A 77 8.53 0.67 -2.38
C LEU A 77 8.87 2.00 -3.05
N VAL A 78 7.85 2.75 -3.43
CA VAL A 78 7.96 4.06 -4.07
C VAL A 78 6.93 5.03 -3.49
N SER A 79 7.16 6.32 -3.69
CA SER A 79 6.21 7.39 -3.40
C SER A 79 5.66 7.99 -4.69
N CYS A 80 4.42 8.47 -4.67
CA CYS A 80 3.77 9.09 -5.82
C CYS A 80 2.65 10.04 -5.37
N LEU A 81 2.24 10.93 -6.27
CA LEU A 81 1.04 11.73 -6.08
C LEU A 81 -0.22 10.85 -6.14
N LYS A 82 -1.27 11.26 -5.43
CA LYS A 82 -2.60 10.60 -5.45
C LYS A 82 -3.10 10.36 -6.87
N ASN A 83 -3.06 11.39 -7.71
CA ASN A 83 -3.61 11.32 -9.07
C ASN A 83 -2.85 10.33 -9.95
N ASP A 84 -1.51 10.27 -9.83
CA ASP A 84 -0.70 9.31 -10.57
C ASP A 84 -0.95 7.88 -10.09
N LEU A 85 -1.14 7.70 -8.78
CA LEU A 85 -1.50 6.41 -8.19
C LEU A 85 -2.89 5.95 -8.66
N LEU A 86 -3.89 6.81 -8.62
CA LEU A 86 -5.25 6.47 -9.08
C LEU A 86 -5.29 6.16 -10.57
N ARG A 87 -4.57 6.93 -11.41
CA ARG A 87 -4.43 6.61 -12.83
C ARG A 87 -3.79 5.24 -13.03
N PHE A 88 -2.69 4.96 -12.33
CA PHE A 88 -2.02 3.66 -12.38
C PHE A 88 -2.93 2.51 -11.94
N LEU A 89 -3.70 2.69 -10.87
CA LEU A 89 -4.68 1.69 -10.41
C LEU A 89 -5.78 1.48 -11.46
N ASN A 90 -6.35 2.54 -12.04
CA ASN A 90 -7.35 2.40 -13.10
C ASN A 90 -6.83 1.62 -14.33
N GLU A 91 -5.54 1.72 -14.64
CA GLU A 91 -4.94 1.03 -15.78
C GLU A 91 -4.55 -0.43 -15.49
N GLU A 92 -4.07 -0.72 -14.28
CA GLU A 92 -3.48 -2.02 -13.93
C GLU A 92 -4.36 -2.89 -13.00
N PHE A 93 -5.34 -2.31 -12.32
CA PHE A 93 -6.27 -3.03 -11.45
C PHE A 93 -7.44 -3.60 -12.28
N CYS A 94 -7.58 -4.92 -12.27
CA CYS A 94 -8.70 -5.61 -12.88
C CYS A 94 -9.44 -6.44 -11.84
N ALA A 95 -10.64 -6.01 -11.46
CA ALA A 95 -11.47 -6.72 -10.48
C ALA A 95 -11.82 -8.16 -10.93
N GLU A 96 -11.95 -8.39 -12.24
CA GLU A 96 -12.31 -9.70 -12.80
C GLU A 96 -11.16 -10.70 -12.81
N THR A 97 -9.93 -10.24 -13.03
CA THR A 97 -8.75 -11.11 -13.18
C THR A 97 -7.83 -11.11 -11.95
N GLY A 98 -8.11 -10.25 -10.98
CA GLY A 98 -7.31 -10.09 -9.78
C GLY A 98 -6.04 -9.25 -9.99
N CYS A 99 -5.25 -9.12 -8.94
CA CYS A 99 -3.91 -8.56 -9.00
C CYS A 99 -2.88 -9.70 -8.95
N SER A 100 -1.91 -9.72 -9.86
CA SER A 100 -0.88 -10.77 -9.82
C SER A 100 0.03 -10.72 -8.60
N ARG A 101 0.09 -9.56 -7.93
CA ARG A 101 0.84 -9.37 -6.69
C ARG A 101 0.04 -8.49 -5.76
N PRO A 102 -0.13 -8.88 -4.48
CA PRO A 102 -0.75 -8.02 -3.51
C PRO A 102 0.18 -6.84 -3.20
N PHE A 103 -0.40 -5.69 -2.86
CA PHE A 103 0.34 -4.49 -2.48
C PHE A 103 -0.39 -3.73 -1.40
N ILE A 104 0.36 -2.87 -0.71
CA ILE A 104 -0.15 -2.00 0.34
C ILE A 104 0.17 -0.55 0.00
N ILE A 105 -0.75 0.34 0.35
CA ILE A 105 -0.69 1.78 0.11
C ILE A 105 -0.91 2.49 1.44
N SER A 106 -0.20 3.58 1.68
CA SER A 106 -0.49 4.50 2.78
C SER A 106 -0.13 5.92 2.41
N PRO A 107 -0.73 6.94 3.05
CA PRO A 107 -0.23 8.31 2.94
C PRO A 107 1.25 8.38 3.31
N LEU A 108 1.96 9.40 2.85
CA LEU A 108 3.29 9.67 3.40
C LEU A 108 3.21 9.88 4.91
N PHE A 109 4.19 9.32 5.64
CA PHE A 109 4.29 9.44 7.09
C PHE A 109 5.75 9.46 7.54
N SER A 110 5.98 10.01 8.74
CA SER A 110 7.30 10.07 9.39
C SER A 110 7.51 8.95 10.43
N ILE A 111 6.47 8.58 11.17
CA ILE A 111 6.55 7.58 12.26
C ILE A 111 5.65 6.37 11.97
N ARG A 112 4.35 6.61 11.75
CA ARG A 112 3.36 5.58 11.44
C ARG A 112 2.31 6.11 10.46
N PRO A 113 1.74 5.27 9.60
CA PRO A 113 0.66 5.68 8.70
C PRO A 113 -0.64 5.90 9.47
N LYS A 114 -1.40 6.94 9.09
CA LYS A 114 -2.77 7.19 9.60
C LYS A 114 -3.73 6.06 9.23
N TYR A 115 -3.51 5.48 8.05
CA TYR A 115 -4.27 4.35 7.53
C TYR A 115 -3.45 3.61 6.48
N VAL A 116 -3.82 2.36 6.22
CA VAL A 116 -3.24 1.53 5.17
C VAL A 116 -4.34 0.90 4.34
N ILE A 117 -4.20 0.97 3.03
CA ILE A 117 -5.03 0.24 2.07
C ILE A 117 -4.26 -1.01 1.67
N SER A 118 -4.89 -2.17 1.74
CA SER A 118 -4.34 -3.44 1.25
C SER A 118 -5.14 -3.91 0.05
N ILE A 119 -4.44 -4.26 -1.03
CA ILE A 119 -5.03 -4.88 -2.21
C ILE A 119 -4.53 -6.33 -2.29
N THR A 120 -5.47 -7.29 -2.30
CA THR A 120 -5.17 -8.73 -2.31
C THR A 120 -5.01 -9.27 -3.73
N GLU A 121 -4.59 -10.53 -3.85
CA GLU A 121 -4.46 -11.19 -5.16
C GLU A 121 -5.80 -11.34 -5.88
N GLU A 122 -6.89 -11.49 -5.11
CA GLU A 122 -8.27 -11.58 -5.58
C GLU A 122 -8.89 -10.21 -5.87
N ALA A 123 -8.06 -9.16 -5.98
CA ALA A 123 -8.49 -7.77 -6.14
C ALA A 123 -9.39 -7.24 -5.01
N GLY A 124 -9.38 -7.88 -3.83
CA GLY A 124 -10.06 -7.35 -2.65
C GLY A 124 -9.34 -6.12 -2.11
N ILE A 125 -10.07 -5.02 -1.91
CA ILE A 125 -9.54 -3.78 -1.33
C ILE A 125 -10.01 -3.67 0.12
N ARG A 126 -9.04 -3.52 1.03
CA ARG A 126 -9.29 -3.40 2.47
C ARG A 126 -8.64 -2.15 3.02
N TYR A 127 -9.40 -1.36 3.76
CA TYR A 127 -8.98 -0.12 4.38
C TYR A 127 -8.84 -0.31 5.90
N TYR A 128 -7.63 -0.07 6.41
CA TYR A 128 -7.26 -0.23 7.81
C TYR A 128 -6.94 1.14 8.40
N ILE A 129 -7.71 1.58 9.39
CA ILE A 129 -7.48 2.84 10.11
C ILE A 129 -6.55 2.59 11.30
N CYS A 130 -5.65 3.52 11.59
CA CYS A 130 -4.90 3.50 12.83
C CYS A 130 -5.74 4.06 13.98
N ASP A 131 -6.28 3.17 14.82
CA ASP A 131 -7.11 3.54 15.98
C ASP A 131 -6.35 4.43 17.00
N ASP A 132 -5.02 4.32 17.04
CA ASP A 132 -4.17 5.10 17.95
C ASP A 132 -3.94 6.55 17.49
N CYS A 133 -4.28 6.91 16.23
CA CYS A 133 -4.09 8.27 15.72
C CYS A 133 -5.13 9.28 16.25
N ALA A 134 -6.18 8.82 16.95
CA ALA A 134 -7.15 9.68 17.63
C ALA A 134 -6.63 10.26 18.97
N SER A 135 -5.40 9.92 19.37
CA SER A 135 -4.81 10.33 20.65
C SER A 135 -3.64 11.28 20.46
N ASN A 136 -3.90 12.51 20.03
CA ASN A 136 -3.05 13.64 20.37
C ASN A 136 -3.96 14.89 20.49
N PRO A 137 -4.25 15.36 21.71
CA PRO A 137 -4.95 16.63 21.93
C PRO A 137 -4.11 17.84 21.49
#